data_AF-A0A7J0C512-F1
#
_entry.id   AF-A0A7J0C512-F1
#
_cell.length_a   1.000
_cell.length_b   1.000
_cell.length_c   1.000
_cell.angle_alpha   90.00
_cell.angle_beta   90.00
_cell.angle_gamma   90.00
#
_symmetry.space_group_name_H-M   'P 1'
#
loop_
_entity.id
_entity.type
_entity.pdbx_description
1 polymer ?
#
loop_
_entity_poly.entity_id
_entity_poly.type
_entity_poly.pdbx_seq_one_letter_code
_entity_poly.pdbx_strand_id
1 'polypeptide(L)'
;MILNQRSVVFGNFTSAVSTAVNGFQSFAKLPVTGKGDFSTWASLLVSYGDQSRNGEACDGVTKITDARAATLKAAGVKYIGRYLTNPSATSLPEKAIQPGELATIASNGLRCFPIYQTYGRDADGFNYPAGRAAGQAAANAALDHGFKPGTRIFFAVDFDALDHEVTSNVLSHFKGIVDALAADGGRFGIGVYGPRNVCTRVGEAGHSTASFVSDMSSGFSGNFGYPLPADWAYDQIVTRTFGSGTGAIEIDVNIASGRDTGQGAFNAPRPPRADVAFDGSFLNALAEDLSRYMRSIGYEDDGGTGADARLFTHIQCFETIMSHDAQTTQLSRSYSMRKALIQTSAYWEMRHYDLIDQGVDHQVASYHLNGIGIVKDSSTGIGQISGEVGIRAWNHCIDKGFVTGTRTDPTKDADLWRMWQKVNKDNAFTMRTVPLIHLWGVAGKPGGKNPPAGETTLRPMSLAYTEGEIFEIIRRYQGWGDQAETDAAKRMGLYHIFEKYNNLVRQLAVG
;
A
#
# COMPACT_ATOMS: atom_id res chain seq x y z
N MET A 1 -38.37 15.77 13.69
CA MET A 1 -36.89 15.71 13.67
C MET A 1 -36.49 14.34 13.15
N ILE A 2 -35.39 14.24 12.40
CA ILE A 2 -34.84 12.94 12.00
C ILE A 2 -33.68 12.64 12.97
N LEU A 3 -33.78 11.55 13.73
CA LEU A 3 -32.75 11.06 14.65
C LEU A 3 -32.28 9.70 14.17
N ASN A 4 -31.02 9.57 13.75
CA ASN A 4 -30.47 8.33 13.17
C ASN A 4 -31.35 7.78 12.02
N GLN A 5 -31.70 8.65 11.07
CA GLN A 5 -32.64 8.38 9.95
C GLN A 5 -34.07 8.00 10.35
N ARG A 6 -34.44 8.08 11.63
CA ARG A 6 -35.81 7.81 12.11
C ARG A 6 -36.54 9.11 12.37
N SER A 7 -37.74 9.25 11.82
CA SER A 7 -38.64 10.37 12.14
C SER A 7 -39.11 10.25 13.60
N VAL A 8 -38.73 11.23 14.42
CA VAL A 8 -39.18 11.36 15.81
C VAL A 8 -39.95 12.67 15.96
N VAL A 9 -41.17 12.56 16.49
CA VAL A 9 -42.00 13.71 16.88
C VAL A 9 -41.54 14.16 18.27
N PHE A 10 -41.19 15.44 18.43
CA PHE A 10 -40.93 16.01 19.75
C PHE A 10 -42.21 15.94 20.59
N GLY A 11 -42.15 15.33 21.77
CA GLY A 11 -43.30 15.11 22.63
C GLY A 11 -42.98 14.21 23.82
N ASN A 12 -44.00 13.62 24.43
CA ASN A 12 -43.84 12.72 25.57
C ASN A 12 -43.02 11.48 25.21
N PHE A 13 -42.23 10.97 26.16
CA PHE A 13 -41.53 9.69 26.03
C PHE A 13 -42.55 8.53 26.10
N THR A 14 -43.24 8.28 25.00
CA THR A 14 -44.29 7.27 24.89
C THR A 14 -43.71 5.85 24.86
N SER A 15 -44.58 4.84 24.97
CA SER A 15 -44.21 3.43 24.76
C SER A 15 -43.61 3.17 23.38
N ALA A 16 -44.06 3.88 22.34
CA ALA A 16 -43.50 3.80 21.00
C ALA A 16 -42.06 4.34 20.96
N VAL A 17 -41.79 5.47 21.62
CA VAL A 17 -40.44 6.04 21.75
C VAL A 17 -39.53 5.08 22.54
N SER A 18 -40.00 4.55 23.66
CA SER A 18 -39.26 3.56 24.45
C SER A 18 -38.91 2.31 23.63
N THR A 19 -39.82 1.84 22.78
CA THR A 19 -39.57 0.71 21.87
C THR A 19 -38.51 1.03 20.82
N ALA A 20 -38.55 2.22 20.23
CA ALA A 20 -37.52 2.67 19.31
C ALA A 20 -36.14 2.83 19.99
N VAL A 21 -36.12 3.31 21.23
CA VAL A 21 -34.93 3.40 22.08
C VAL A 21 -34.37 2.02 22.39
N ASN A 22 -35.20 1.03 22.74
CA ASN A 22 -34.75 -0.36 22.92
C ASN A 22 -34.02 -0.88 21.67
N GLY A 23 -34.59 -0.64 20.49
CA GLY A 23 -33.98 -1.02 19.22
C GLY A 23 -32.64 -0.31 18.97
N PHE A 24 -32.55 0.99 19.28
CA PHE A 24 -31.30 1.75 19.16
C PHE A 24 -30.24 1.27 20.16
N GLN A 25 -30.61 1.08 21.42
CA GLN A 25 -29.70 0.58 22.46
C GLN A 25 -29.14 -0.80 22.09
N SER A 26 -29.99 -1.71 21.63
CA SER A 26 -29.57 -3.02 21.13
C SER A 26 -28.62 -2.89 19.94
N PHE A 27 -28.96 -2.02 18.97
CA PHE A 27 -28.14 -1.77 17.79
C PHE A 27 -26.77 -1.18 18.13
N ALA A 28 -26.68 -0.21 19.02
CA ALA A 28 -25.46 0.49 19.43
C ALA A 28 -24.68 -0.22 20.55
N LYS A 29 -25.12 -1.42 20.97
CA LYS A 29 -24.55 -2.19 22.10
C LYS A 29 -24.50 -1.39 23.42
N LEU A 30 -25.62 -0.76 23.74
CA LEU A 30 -25.90 -0.18 25.04
C LEU A 30 -26.76 -1.15 25.88
N PRO A 31 -26.79 -1.01 27.21
CA PRO A 31 -27.81 -1.65 28.03
C PRO A 31 -29.22 -1.30 27.53
N VAL A 32 -30.07 -2.30 27.31
CA VAL A 32 -31.43 -2.12 26.79
C VAL A 32 -32.35 -1.76 27.95
N THR A 33 -32.38 -0.48 28.31
CA THR A 33 -33.18 0.07 29.43
C THR A 33 -34.51 0.65 28.98
N GLY A 34 -34.65 0.96 27.68
CA GLY A 34 -35.80 1.67 27.12
C GLY A 34 -35.91 3.12 27.58
N LYS A 35 -34.86 3.67 28.19
CA LYS A 35 -34.78 5.04 28.70
C LYS A 35 -33.82 5.88 27.86
N GLY A 36 -34.11 7.17 27.71
CA GLY A 36 -33.15 8.13 27.17
C GLY A 36 -32.13 8.56 28.23
N ASP A 37 -31.30 7.62 28.70
CA ASP A 37 -30.20 7.92 29.62
C ASP A 37 -29.00 8.59 28.92
N PHE A 38 -28.00 9.02 29.69
CA PHE A 38 -26.83 9.72 29.16
C PHE A 38 -26.16 8.94 28.01
N SER A 39 -25.88 7.66 28.21
CA SER A 39 -25.23 6.84 27.17
C SER A 39 -26.07 6.72 25.91
N THR A 40 -27.40 6.64 26.04
CA THR A 40 -28.33 6.63 24.90
C THR A 40 -28.30 7.94 24.12
N TRP A 41 -28.40 9.09 24.78
CA TRP A 41 -28.37 10.38 24.08
C TRP A 41 -26.99 10.71 23.54
N ALA A 42 -25.92 10.38 24.27
CA ALA A 42 -24.56 10.60 23.83
C ALA A 42 -24.30 9.84 22.53
N SER A 43 -24.55 8.53 22.48
CA SER A 43 -24.36 7.72 21.26
C SER A 43 -25.24 8.15 20.07
N LEU A 44 -26.35 8.84 20.34
CA LEU A 44 -27.23 9.36 19.32
C LEU A 44 -26.75 10.70 18.75
N LEU A 45 -26.21 11.58 19.59
CA LEU A 45 -25.96 12.99 19.25
C LEU A 45 -24.48 13.32 18.99
N VAL A 46 -23.57 12.53 19.54
CA VAL A 46 -22.13 12.74 19.40
C VAL A 46 -21.51 11.44 18.91
N SER A 47 -20.60 11.52 17.95
CA SER A 47 -20.04 10.34 17.28
C SER A 47 -19.45 9.34 18.26
N TYR A 48 -18.55 9.77 19.14
CA TYR A 48 -17.92 8.91 20.15
C TYR A 48 -18.86 8.43 21.26
N GLY A 49 -20.06 8.97 21.34
CA GLY A 49 -21.05 8.64 22.37
C GLY A 49 -20.58 8.84 23.81
N ASP A 50 -20.84 7.84 24.65
CA ASP A 50 -20.38 7.86 26.04
C ASP A 50 -18.97 7.27 26.14
N GLN A 51 -17.98 8.16 26.28
CA GLN A 51 -16.58 7.79 26.39
C GLN A 51 -16.25 7.04 27.68
N SER A 52 -17.18 6.83 28.62
CA SER A 52 -16.97 5.98 29.80
C SER A 52 -17.13 4.49 29.50
N ARG A 53 -17.78 4.13 28.37
CA ARG A 53 -18.03 2.75 27.96
C ARG A 53 -16.74 1.93 27.87
N ASN A 54 -16.83 0.67 28.27
CA ASN A 54 -15.78 -0.31 28.08
C ASN A 54 -16.01 -1.05 26.76
N GLY A 55 -14.97 -1.17 25.95
CA GLY A 55 -14.99 -1.88 24.67
C GLY A 55 -14.52 -3.32 24.79
N GLU A 56 -15.14 -4.22 24.00
CA GLU A 56 -14.63 -5.58 23.82
C GLU A 56 -13.56 -5.66 22.72
N ALA A 57 -13.29 -4.56 22.02
CA ALA A 57 -12.24 -4.43 21.04
C ALA A 57 -11.34 -3.25 21.37
N CYS A 58 -10.14 -3.26 20.79
CA CYS A 58 -9.26 -2.10 20.77
C CYS A 58 -8.42 -2.11 19.50
N ASP A 59 -7.73 -1.01 19.22
CA ASP A 59 -6.63 -0.98 18.27
C ASP A 59 -5.51 -0.07 18.79
N GLY A 60 -4.36 -0.10 18.14
CA GLY A 60 -3.24 0.75 18.50
C GLY A 60 -1.96 0.36 17.79
N VAL A 61 -0.96 1.21 17.94
CA VAL A 61 0.35 1.09 17.28
C VAL A 61 1.39 0.37 18.14
N THR A 62 1.06 0.02 19.38
CA THR A 62 1.98 -0.58 20.35
C THR A 62 1.95 -2.10 20.22
N LYS A 63 3.13 -2.76 20.25
CA LYS A 63 3.24 -4.21 20.17
C LYS A 63 2.53 -4.88 21.35
N ILE A 64 1.77 -5.93 21.07
CA ILE A 64 1.16 -6.78 22.10
C ILE A 64 2.18 -7.81 22.60
N THR A 65 2.70 -7.57 23.81
CA THR A 65 3.49 -8.55 24.58
C THR A 65 2.57 -9.40 25.46
N ASP A 66 3.06 -10.49 26.06
CA ASP A 66 2.23 -11.32 26.97
C ASP A 66 1.66 -10.51 28.15
N ALA A 67 2.45 -9.62 28.74
CA ALA A 67 1.99 -8.76 29.83
C ALA A 67 0.87 -7.80 29.37
N ARG A 68 1.03 -7.17 28.20
CA ARG A 68 0.02 -6.28 27.61
C ARG A 68 -1.24 -7.07 27.20
N ALA A 69 -1.08 -8.27 26.66
CA ALA A 69 -2.20 -9.17 26.33
C ALA A 69 -3.00 -9.53 27.60
N ALA A 70 -2.32 -9.89 28.69
CA ALA A 70 -2.96 -10.15 29.98
C ALA A 70 -3.71 -8.92 30.52
N THR A 71 -3.12 -7.73 30.42
CA THR A 71 -3.77 -6.46 30.77
C THR A 71 -5.04 -6.22 29.96
N LEU A 72 -4.97 -6.35 28.64
CA LEU A 72 -6.13 -6.15 27.76
C LEU A 72 -7.24 -7.17 28.04
N LYS A 73 -6.88 -8.44 28.24
CA LYS A 73 -7.83 -9.49 28.60
C LYS A 73 -8.52 -9.23 29.94
N ALA A 74 -7.76 -8.78 30.95
CA ALA A 74 -8.33 -8.40 32.25
C ALA A 74 -9.27 -7.19 32.15
N ALA A 75 -9.05 -6.30 31.18
CA ALA A 75 -9.94 -5.18 30.86
C ALA A 75 -11.19 -5.58 30.05
N GLY A 76 -11.33 -6.86 29.67
CA GLY A 76 -12.49 -7.37 28.92
C GLY A 76 -12.34 -7.31 27.40
N VAL A 77 -11.16 -6.93 26.89
CA VAL A 77 -10.87 -6.93 25.45
C VAL A 77 -10.80 -8.37 24.93
N LYS A 78 -11.35 -8.58 23.74
CA LYS A 78 -11.37 -9.85 22.99
C LYS A 78 -10.71 -9.72 21.62
N TYR A 79 -10.86 -8.56 20.97
CA TYR A 79 -10.43 -8.32 19.59
C TYR A 79 -9.44 -7.14 19.52
N ILE A 80 -8.29 -7.35 18.90
CA ILE A 80 -7.22 -6.34 18.80
C ILE A 80 -6.94 -6.00 17.34
N GLY A 81 -7.11 -4.73 16.99
CA GLY A 81 -6.74 -4.15 15.71
C GLY A 81 -5.25 -3.89 15.66
N ARG A 82 -4.56 -4.46 14.68
CA ARG A 82 -3.11 -4.24 14.46
C ARG A 82 -2.82 -3.98 13.00
N TYR A 83 -1.82 -3.14 12.74
CA TYR A 83 -1.50 -2.70 11.39
C TYR A 83 -0.65 -3.73 10.65
N LEU A 84 -1.00 -4.03 9.40
CA LEU A 84 -0.25 -4.96 8.55
C LEU A 84 1.12 -4.41 8.17
N THR A 85 1.21 -3.09 7.96
CA THR A 85 2.41 -2.42 7.47
C THR A 85 2.69 -1.16 8.31
N ASN A 86 3.91 -0.66 8.22
CA ASN A 86 4.27 0.68 8.66
C ASN A 86 4.93 1.38 7.47
N PRO A 87 4.38 2.52 7.01
CA PRO A 87 4.98 3.19 5.87
C PRO A 87 6.27 3.94 6.25
N SER A 88 6.60 4.04 7.54
CA SER A 88 7.85 4.61 8.07
C SER A 88 8.72 3.54 8.73
N ALA A 89 10.04 3.61 8.55
CA ALA A 89 10.99 2.76 9.27
C ALA A 89 11.34 3.31 10.66
N THR A 90 11.10 4.60 10.91
CA THR A 90 11.57 5.32 12.11
C THR A 90 10.45 5.87 12.97
N SER A 91 9.31 6.23 12.37
CA SER A 91 8.12 6.68 13.08
C SER A 91 7.26 5.49 13.49
N LEU A 92 6.83 5.48 14.76
CA LEU A 92 5.96 4.45 15.34
C LEU A 92 6.46 3.02 15.03
N PRO A 93 7.68 2.64 15.46
CA PRO A 93 8.35 1.40 15.03
C PRO A 93 7.56 0.11 15.35
N GLU A 94 6.68 0.16 16.35
CA GLU A 94 5.81 -0.96 16.71
C GLU A 94 4.48 -0.98 15.92
N LYS A 95 4.21 0.01 15.05
CA LYS A 95 2.91 0.17 14.36
C LYS A 95 2.52 -1.10 13.62
N ALA A 96 3.42 -1.63 12.78
CA ALA A 96 3.22 -2.89 12.11
C ALA A 96 3.25 -4.06 13.10
N ILE A 97 2.50 -5.12 12.82
CA ILE A 97 2.59 -6.39 13.53
C ILE A 97 4.05 -6.87 13.57
N GLN A 98 4.51 -7.25 14.77
CA GLN A 98 5.88 -7.65 15.03
C GLN A 98 6.03 -9.18 15.01
N PRO A 99 7.24 -9.70 14.75
CA PRO A 99 7.51 -11.14 14.83
C PRO A 99 7.05 -11.74 16.17
N GLY A 100 6.28 -12.82 16.09
CA GLY A 100 5.71 -13.53 17.25
C GLY A 100 4.45 -12.91 17.87
N GLU A 101 4.10 -11.67 17.52
CA GLU A 101 3.00 -10.93 18.17
C GLU A 101 1.64 -11.62 17.99
N LEU A 102 1.31 -12.10 16.79
CA LEU A 102 0.05 -12.81 16.55
C LEU A 102 -0.05 -14.12 17.33
N ALA A 103 1.08 -14.80 17.56
CA ALA A 103 1.12 -16.01 18.38
C ALA A 103 0.86 -15.68 19.85
N THR A 104 1.45 -14.59 20.36
CA THR A 104 1.17 -14.05 21.71
C THR A 104 -0.30 -13.65 21.89
N ILE A 105 -0.91 -12.99 20.89
CA ILE A 105 -2.34 -12.66 20.92
C ILE A 105 -3.18 -13.94 21.03
N ALA A 106 -2.94 -14.92 20.16
CA ALA A 106 -3.69 -16.17 20.13
C ALA A 106 -3.51 -17.02 21.42
N SER A 107 -2.29 -17.13 21.94
CA SER A 107 -1.98 -17.93 23.14
C SER A 107 -2.67 -17.37 24.40
N ASN A 108 -2.92 -16.07 24.43
CA ASN A 108 -3.68 -15.42 25.50
C ASN A 108 -5.21 -15.54 25.31
N GLY A 109 -5.68 -16.18 24.24
CA GLY A 109 -7.11 -16.33 23.91
C GLY A 109 -7.75 -15.08 23.33
N LEU A 110 -6.94 -14.15 22.84
CA LEU A 110 -7.37 -12.94 22.14
C LEU A 110 -7.35 -13.18 20.63
N ARG A 111 -7.99 -12.30 19.86
CA ARG A 111 -8.09 -12.41 18.41
C ARG A 111 -7.65 -11.10 17.76
N CYS A 112 -7.13 -11.17 16.54
CA CYS A 112 -6.62 -9.99 15.84
C CYS A 112 -7.41 -9.72 14.55
N PHE A 113 -7.80 -8.47 14.33
CA PHE A 113 -8.25 -8.01 13.01
C PHE A 113 -7.17 -7.11 12.36
N PRO A 114 -6.80 -7.35 11.09
CA PRO A 114 -5.78 -6.58 10.42
C PRO A 114 -6.30 -5.22 9.92
N ILE A 115 -5.49 -4.19 10.11
CA ILE A 115 -5.71 -2.83 9.58
C ILE A 115 -4.65 -2.55 8.51
N TYR A 116 -5.07 -2.00 7.37
CA TYR A 116 -4.16 -1.47 6.36
C TYR A 116 -4.29 0.05 6.29
N GLN A 117 -3.21 0.74 6.61
CA GLN A 117 -3.13 2.20 6.59
C GLN A 117 -1.72 2.64 6.16
N THR A 118 -1.67 3.45 5.13
CA THR A 118 -0.44 4.05 4.60
C THR A 118 -0.43 5.56 4.92
N TYR A 119 0.18 6.38 4.06
CA TYR A 119 0.05 7.83 4.14
C TYR A 119 -1.16 8.27 3.30
N GLY A 120 -2.15 8.89 3.93
CA GLY A 120 -3.37 9.35 3.27
C GLY A 120 -4.09 10.35 4.17
N ARG A 121 -3.51 11.54 4.29
CA ARG A 121 -4.02 12.63 5.14
C ARG A 121 -4.95 13.59 4.39
N ASP A 122 -5.20 13.30 3.11
CA ASP A 122 -6.02 14.06 2.19
C ASP A 122 -6.59 13.12 1.11
N ALA A 123 -7.46 13.67 0.26
CA ALA A 123 -8.15 12.94 -0.79
C ALA A 123 -7.25 12.56 -1.99
N ASP A 124 -6.13 13.25 -2.21
CA ASP A 124 -5.31 13.09 -3.43
C ASP A 124 -4.68 11.69 -3.50
N GLY A 125 -4.35 11.11 -2.33
CA GLY A 125 -3.89 9.72 -2.22
C GLY A 125 -4.94 8.65 -2.55
N PHE A 126 -6.24 9.01 -2.63
CA PHE A 126 -7.33 8.07 -2.83
C PHE A 126 -7.80 8.07 -4.29
N ASN A 127 -7.32 7.09 -5.05
CA ASN A 127 -7.73 6.85 -6.43
C ASN A 127 -7.68 5.35 -6.77
N TYR A 128 -8.22 4.98 -7.94
CA TYR A 128 -8.32 3.59 -8.37
C TYR A 128 -6.96 2.85 -8.45
N PRO A 129 -5.91 3.39 -9.12
CA PRO A 129 -4.57 2.76 -9.11
C PRO A 129 -3.99 2.55 -7.71
N ALA A 130 -4.08 3.56 -6.84
CA ALA A 130 -3.63 3.46 -5.46
C ALA A 130 -4.42 2.39 -4.68
N GLY A 131 -5.73 2.27 -4.93
CA GLY A 131 -6.58 1.23 -4.34
C GLY A 131 -6.19 -0.18 -4.79
N ARG A 132 -5.85 -0.36 -6.06
CA ARG A 132 -5.32 -1.63 -6.58
C ARG A 132 -4.00 -2.01 -5.89
N ALA A 133 -3.10 -1.04 -5.73
CA ALA A 133 -1.83 -1.25 -5.04
C ALA A 133 -2.06 -1.61 -3.55
N ALA A 134 -2.91 -0.85 -2.86
CA ALA A 134 -3.27 -1.08 -1.46
C ALA A 134 -3.88 -2.47 -1.23
N GLY A 135 -4.81 -2.90 -2.09
CA GLY A 135 -5.42 -4.23 -2.00
C GLY A 135 -4.39 -5.36 -2.12
N GLN A 136 -3.49 -5.28 -3.12
CA GLN A 136 -2.45 -6.29 -3.31
C GLN A 136 -1.39 -6.26 -2.19
N ALA A 137 -0.99 -5.06 -1.75
CA ALA A 137 -0.05 -4.86 -0.64
C ALA A 137 -0.60 -5.46 0.66
N ALA A 138 -1.87 -5.19 0.97
CA ALA A 138 -2.55 -5.70 2.15
C ALA A 138 -2.67 -7.23 2.12
N ALA A 139 -3.04 -7.82 0.97
CA ALA A 139 -3.10 -9.28 0.82
C ALA A 139 -1.73 -9.92 1.03
N ASN A 140 -0.67 -9.36 0.43
CA ASN A 140 0.69 -9.83 0.58
C ASN A 140 1.14 -9.77 2.06
N ALA A 141 0.94 -8.62 2.71
CA ALA A 141 1.31 -8.41 4.11
C ALA A 141 0.50 -9.30 5.07
N ALA A 142 -0.80 -9.48 4.83
CA ALA A 142 -1.63 -10.37 5.63
C ALA A 142 -1.13 -11.82 5.58
N LEU A 143 -0.79 -12.30 4.39
CA LEU A 143 -0.19 -13.63 4.21
C LEU A 143 1.21 -13.71 4.84
N ASP A 144 2.02 -12.65 4.77
CA ASP A 144 3.35 -12.60 5.39
C ASP A 144 3.30 -12.70 6.91
N HIS A 145 2.31 -12.07 7.55
CA HIS A 145 2.08 -12.19 8.98
C HIS A 145 1.44 -13.53 9.37
N GLY A 146 0.82 -14.23 8.43
CA GLY A 146 0.19 -15.54 8.65
C GLY A 146 -1.32 -15.49 8.83
N PHE A 147 -2.00 -14.40 8.46
CA PHE A 147 -3.46 -14.40 8.40
C PHE A 147 -3.97 -15.44 7.39
N LYS A 148 -5.04 -16.14 7.78
CA LYS A 148 -5.67 -17.18 6.95
C LYS A 148 -6.76 -16.58 6.06
N PRO A 149 -7.08 -17.24 4.92
CA PRO A 149 -8.23 -16.86 4.10
C PRO A 149 -9.53 -16.76 4.92
N GLY A 150 -10.42 -15.86 4.51
CA GLY A 150 -11.64 -15.50 5.23
C GLY A 150 -11.46 -14.39 6.27
N THR A 151 -10.21 -13.97 6.56
CA THR A 151 -9.96 -12.80 7.41
C THR A 151 -10.39 -11.51 6.68
N ARG A 152 -11.04 -10.58 7.39
CA ARG A 152 -11.36 -9.25 6.87
C ARG A 152 -10.24 -8.26 7.18
N ILE A 153 -9.81 -7.49 6.18
CA ILE A 153 -8.85 -6.40 6.33
C ILE A 153 -9.60 -5.07 6.32
N PHE A 154 -9.35 -4.22 7.32
CA PHE A 154 -9.93 -2.88 7.38
C PHE A 154 -8.98 -1.87 6.73
N PHE A 155 -9.41 -1.30 5.60
CA PHE A 155 -8.66 -0.29 4.86
C PHE A 155 -9.04 1.10 5.36
N ALA A 156 -8.04 1.89 5.75
CA ALA A 156 -8.26 3.15 6.45
C ALA A 156 -8.42 4.35 5.51
N VAL A 157 -9.46 5.15 5.78
CA VAL A 157 -9.67 6.53 5.29
C VAL A 157 -9.59 7.44 6.53
N ASP A 158 -8.37 7.78 6.92
CA ASP A 158 -8.07 8.42 8.20
C ASP A 158 -7.83 9.93 8.07
N PHE A 159 -8.81 10.62 7.47
CA PHE A 159 -8.85 12.07 7.35
C PHE A 159 -10.31 12.55 7.28
N ASP A 160 -10.51 13.87 7.36
CA ASP A 160 -11.84 14.47 7.23
C ASP A 160 -12.29 14.52 5.76
N ALA A 161 -12.69 13.36 5.22
CA ALA A 161 -13.19 13.24 3.86
C ALA A 161 -14.58 13.87 3.73
N LEU A 162 -14.68 14.94 2.94
CA LEU A 162 -15.93 15.61 2.58
C LEU A 162 -16.75 14.71 1.63
N ASP A 163 -18.08 14.85 1.64
CA ASP A 163 -18.97 13.95 0.86
C ASP A 163 -18.65 13.89 -0.64
N HIS A 164 -18.21 15.02 -1.21
CA HIS A 164 -17.77 15.06 -2.61
C HIS A 164 -16.46 14.30 -2.82
N GLU A 165 -15.49 14.38 -1.90
CA GLU A 165 -14.24 13.61 -1.93
C GLU A 165 -14.50 12.11 -1.76
N VAL A 166 -15.50 11.74 -0.94
CA VAL A 166 -15.94 10.34 -0.87
C VAL A 166 -16.36 9.86 -2.25
N THR A 167 -17.13 10.69 -2.96
CA THR A 167 -17.64 10.39 -4.30
C THR A 167 -16.52 10.33 -5.35
N SER A 168 -15.65 11.33 -5.42
CA SER A 168 -14.64 11.45 -6.48
C SER A 168 -13.38 10.61 -6.25
N ASN A 169 -13.05 10.31 -4.98
CA ASN A 169 -11.76 9.72 -4.62
C ASN A 169 -11.94 8.38 -3.89
N VAL A 170 -12.62 8.38 -2.74
CA VAL A 170 -12.67 7.20 -1.84
C VAL A 170 -13.38 6.01 -2.49
N LEU A 171 -14.53 6.21 -3.14
CA LEU A 171 -15.25 5.12 -3.81
C LEU A 171 -14.40 4.48 -4.91
N SER A 172 -13.69 5.30 -5.70
CA SER A 172 -12.78 4.85 -6.76
C SER A 172 -11.62 4.04 -6.19
N HIS A 173 -11.04 4.48 -5.07
CA HIS A 173 -10.01 3.75 -4.34
C HIS A 173 -10.51 2.38 -3.85
N PHE A 174 -11.67 2.34 -3.21
CA PHE A 174 -12.25 1.08 -2.74
C PHE A 174 -12.64 0.13 -3.88
N LYS A 175 -13.08 0.65 -5.03
CA LYS A 175 -13.26 -0.17 -6.24
C LYS A 175 -11.94 -0.82 -6.68
N GLY A 176 -10.83 -0.09 -6.59
CA GLY A 176 -9.49 -0.63 -6.83
C GLY A 176 -9.12 -1.76 -5.85
N ILE A 177 -9.42 -1.60 -4.57
CA ILE A 177 -9.19 -2.65 -3.55
C ILE A 177 -9.99 -3.91 -3.87
N VAL A 178 -11.28 -3.76 -4.22
CA VAL A 178 -12.16 -4.87 -4.63
C VAL A 178 -11.56 -5.65 -5.78
N ASP A 179 -11.14 -4.96 -6.84
CA ASP A 179 -10.60 -5.60 -8.04
C ASP A 179 -9.26 -6.31 -7.78
N ALA A 180 -8.40 -5.72 -6.94
CA ALA A 180 -7.12 -6.35 -6.57
C ALA A 180 -7.34 -7.63 -5.77
N LEU A 181 -8.21 -7.62 -4.75
CA LEU A 181 -8.48 -8.82 -3.96
C LEU A 181 -9.25 -9.88 -4.75
N ALA A 182 -10.12 -9.49 -5.68
CA ALA A 182 -10.78 -10.42 -6.58
C ALA A 182 -9.76 -11.10 -7.51
N ALA A 183 -8.80 -10.35 -8.06
CA ALA A 183 -7.69 -10.91 -8.84
C ALA A 183 -6.79 -11.83 -8.00
N ASP A 184 -6.61 -11.55 -6.71
CA ASP A 184 -5.87 -12.42 -5.78
C ASP A 184 -6.66 -13.67 -5.31
N GLY A 185 -7.83 -13.92 -5.91
CA GLY A 185 -8.67 -15.09 -5.64
C GLY A 185 -9.67 -14.91 -4.49
N GLY A 186 -9.96 -13.67 -4.08
CA GLY A 186 -11.00 -13.35 -3.10
C GLY A 186 -10.71 -13.89 -1.69
N ARG A 187 -9.43 -14.04 -1.34
CA ARG A 187 -9.01 -14.71 -0.09
C ARG A 187 -9.35 -13.94 1.17
N PHE A 188 -9.39 -12.61 1.09
CA PHE A 188 -9.63 -11.73 2.23
C PHE A 188 -10.90 -10.91 2.01
N GLY A 189 -11.64 -10.69 3.10
CA GLY A 189 -12.79 -9.79 3.11
C GLY A 189 -12.35 -8.33 3.20
N ILE A 190 -13.20 -7.43 2.71
CA ILE A 190 -12.94 -5.98 2.76
C ILE A 190 -13.78 -5.36 3.86
N GLY A 191 -13.11 -4.63 4.75
CA GLY A 191 -13.70 -3.68 5.68
C GLY A 191 -13.18 -2.28 5.42
N VAL A 192 -13.93 -1.27 5.83
CA VAL A 192 -13.56 0.14 5.75
C VAL A 192 -13.37 0.70 7.14
N TYR A 193 -12.27 1.41 7.39
CA TYR A 193 -12.13 2.28 8.54
C TYR A 193 -12.28 3.74 8.11
N GLY A 194 -13.07 4.52 8.86
CA GLY A 194 -13.23 5.96 8.61
C GLY A 194 -14.47 6.56 9.27
N PRO A 195 -14.77 7.85 8.98
CA PRO A 195 -15.97 8.51 9.48
C PRO A 195 -17.25 7.80 9.05
N ARG A 196 -18.35 8.00 9.79
CA ARG A 196 -19.66 7.37 9.53
C ARG A 196 -20.13 7.51 8.08
N ASN A 197 -19.97 8.69 7.47
CA ASN A 197 -20.33 8.93 6.07
C ASN A 197 -19.49 8.07 5.11
N VAL A 198 -18.16 8.02 5.28
CA VAL A 198 -17.27 7.19 4.48
C VAL A 198 -17.68 5.72 4.57
N CYS A 199 -17.80 5.22 5.80
CA CYS A 199 -18.21 3.84 6.07
C CYS A 199 -19.54 3.49 5.39
N THR A 200 -20.55 4.35 5.55
CA THR A 200 -21.88 4.16 4.94
C THR A 200 -21.79 4.12 3.42
N ARG A 201 -21.14 5.11 2.79
CA ARG A 201 -21.05 5.25 1.33
C ARG A 201 -20.27 4.10 0.69
N VAL A 202 -19.17 3.67 1.30
CA VAL A 202 -18.37 2.52 0.83
C VAL A 202 -19.16 1.22 0.95
N GLY A 203 -19.89 1.03 2.06
CA GLY A 203 -20.77 -0.12 2.26
C GLY A 203 -21.94 -0.17 1.26
N GLU A 204 -22.61 0.96 1.04
CA GLU A 204 -23.72 1.08 0.07
C GLU A 204 -23.27 0.87 -1.39
N ALA A 205 -22.04 1.26 -1.73
CA ALA A 205 -21.43 0.94 -3.02
C ALA A 205 -21.08 -0.55 -3.19
N GLY A 206 -21.22 -1.36 -2.13
CA GLY A 206 -20.86 -2.78 -2.13
C GLY A 206 -19.36 -3.03 -2.15
N HIS A 207 -18.55 -2.06 -1.70
CA HIS A 207 -17.08 -2.20 -1.72
C HIS A 207 -16.50 -2.65 -0.38
N SER A 208 -17.28 -2.63 0.70
CA SER A 208 -16.94 -3.25 1.99
C SER A 208 -18.05 -4.18 2.46
N THR A 209 -17.72 -5.03 3.44
CA THR A 209 -18.66 -5.97 4.08
C THR A 209 -18.83 -5.72 5.58
N ALA A 210 -18.05 -4.78 6.13
CA ALA A 210 -18.20 -4.26 7.49
C ALA A 210 -17.47 -2.93 7.66
N SER A 211 -17.96 -2.13 8.61
CA SER A 211 -17.39 -0.81 8.96
C SER A 211 -16.67 -0.83 10.31
N PHE A 212 -15.49 -0.22 10.36
CA PHE A 212 -14.76 0.14 11.57
C PHE A 212 -14.80 1.67 11.70
N VAL A 213 -15.67 2.17 12.56
CA VAL A 213 -16.09 3.57 12.54
C VAL A 213 -15.15 4.41 13.41
N SER A 214 -14.59 5.48 12.86
CA SER A 214 -13.68 6.42 13.54
C SER A 214 -14.46 7.48 14.33
N ASP A 215 -15.34 7.05 15.24
CA ASP A 215 -16.28 7.93 15.93
C ASP A 215 -15.60 8.85 16.97
N MET A 216 -14.40 8.50 17.44
CA MET A 216 -13.56 9.33 18.31
C MET A 216 -13.08 10.61 17.64
N SER A 217 -13.01 10.61 16.30
CA SER A 217 -12.64 11.77 15.49
C SER A 217 -13.83 12.71 15.35
N SER A 218 -14.27 13.30 16.46
CA SER A 218 -15.40 14.25 16.50
C SER A 218 -15.14 15.57 15.79
N GLY A 219 -13.95 15.76 15.21
CA GLY A 219 -13.66 16.88 14.32
C GLY A 219 -14.00 16.60 12.85
N PHE A 220 -14.23 15.34 12.48
CA PHE A 220 -14.48 14.96 11.09
C PHE A 220 -15.94 15.24 10.72
N SER A 221 -16.14 16.04 9.67
CA SER A 221 -17.44 16.36 9.10
C SER A 221 -18.27 15.13 8.73
N GLY A 222 -17.61 14.05 8.29
CA GLY A 222 -18.24 12.75 8.01
C GLY A 222 -18.86 12.05 9.23
N ASN A 223 -18.66 12.57 10.44
CA ASN A 223 -19.30 12.11 11.68
C ASN A 223 -20.47 13.01 12.12
N PHE A 224 -20.67 14.18 11.51
CA PHE A 224 -21.69 15.14 11.91
C PHE A 224 -23.06 14.80 11.35
N GLY A 225 -23.96 14.35 12.22
CA GLY A 225 -25.35 14.06 11.87
C GLY A 225 -25.54 12.76 11.09
N TYR A 226 -24.47 12.05 10.75
CA TYR A 226 -24.54 10.73 10.12
C TYR A 226 -24.83 9.64 11.16
N PRO A 227 -25.73 8.69 10.85
CA PRO A 227 -26.01 7.56 11.73
C PRO A 227 -24.82 6.61 11.79
N LEU A 228 -24.72 5.84 12.88
CA LEU A 228 -23.80 4.70 12.92
C LEU A 228 -24.18 3.71 11.79
N PRO A 229 -23.26 3.31 10.89
CA PRO A 229 -23.56 2.47 9.73
C PRO A 229 -24.20 1.14 10.14
N ALA A 230 -25.20 0.66 9.39
CA ALA A 230 -25.87 -0.61 9.71
C ALA A 230 -24.93 -1.82 9.71
N ASP A 231 -23.81 -1.72 8.97
CA ASP A 231 -22.79 -2.74 8.82
C ASP A 231 -21.59 -2.58 9.78
N TRP A 232 -21.70 -1.76 10.83
CA TRP A 232 -20.61 -1.56 11.77
C TRP A 232 -20.20 -2.88 12.47
N ALA A 233 -18.89 -3.10 12.53
CA ALA A 233 -18.22 -4.18 13.27
C ALA A 233 -17.54 -3.63 14.53
N TYR A 234 -16.87 -2.50 14.39
CA TYR A 234 -16.15 -1.81 15.46
C TYR A 234 -16.50 -0.32 15.44
N ASP A 235 -16.64 0.28 16.61
CA ASP A 235 -16.95 1.69 16.83
C ASP A 235 -15.92 2.28 17.80
N GLN A 236 -15.00 3.10 17.28
CA GLN A 236 -13.86 3.66 18.00
C GLN A 236 -14.27 4.92 18.75
N ILE A 237 -14.14 4.95 20.08
CA ILE A 237 -14.79 6.00 20.89
C ILE A 237 -13.83 6.84 21.74
N VAL A 238 -12.71 6.30 22.22
CA VAL A 238 -11.80 7.02 23.12
C VAL A 238 -10.42 6.36 23.22
N THR A 239 -9.35 7.15 23.32
CA THR A 239 -8.01 6.66 23.65
C THR A 239 -7.83 6.57 25.17
N ARG A 240 -7.28 5.47 25.68
CA ARG A 240 -7.01 5.25 27.11
C ARG A 240 -5.76 4.41 27.33
N THR A 241 -5.12 4.62 28.48
CA THR A 241 -4.03 3.77 28.97
C THR A 241 -4.54 2.76 29.98
N PHE A 242 -4.20 1.48 29.77
CA PHE A 242 -4.51 0.36 30.64
C PHE A 242 -3.24 -0.22 31.24
N GLY A 243 -3.37 -0.82 32.43
CA GLY A 243 -2.28 -1.52 33.11
C GLY A 243 -1.20 -0.60 33.69
N SER A 244 -0.09 -1.22 34.08
CA SER A 244 1.08 -0.54 34.64
C SER A 244 2.35 -1.36 34.34
N GLY A 245 3.53 -0.74 34.50
CA GLY A 245 4.81 -1.40 34.25
C GLY A 245 4.90 -1.99 32.84
N THR A 246 5.30 -3.25 32.73
CA THR A 246 5.43 -3.96 31.43
C THR A 246 4.09 -4.29 30.77
N GLY A 247 2.99 -4.23 31.50
CA GLY A 247 1.62 -4.38 30.99
C GLY A 247 0.97 -3.08 30.57
N ALA A 248 1.61 -1.93 30.80
CA ALA A 248 1.09 -0.63 30.40
C ALA A 248 0.95 -0.54 28.87
N ILE A 249 -0.23 -0.14 28.40
CA ILE A 249 -0.53 0.05 26.99
C ILE A 249 -1.58 1.14 26.78
N GLU A 250 -1.27 2.10 25.92
CA GLU A 250 -2.25 3.05 25.37
C GLU A 250 -2.92 2.41 24.15
N ILE A 251 -4.25 2.45 24.15
CA ILE A 251 -5.09 1.90 23.09
C ILE A 251 -6.25 2.84 22.77
N ASP A 252 -6.75 2.68 21.56
CA ASP A 252 -8.05 3.18 21.16
C ASP A 252 -9.11 2.14 21.52
N VAL A 253 -10.08 2.54 22.34
CA VAL A 253 -11.17 1.67 22.82
C VAL A 253 -12.26 1.59 21.76
N ASN A 254 -12.58 0.36 21.37
CA ASN A 254 -13.55 0.04 20.35
C ASN A 254 -14.71 -0.77 20.92
N ILE A 255 -15.94 -0.35 20.68
CA ILE A 255 -17.12 -1.18 20.90
C ILE A 255 -17.19 -2.21 19.77
N ALA A 256 -17.53 -3.46 20.09
CA ALA A 256 -17.69 -4.52 19.10
C ALA A 256 -19.17 -4.88 18.90
N SER A 257 -19.64 -4.87 17.64
CA SER A 257 -21.02 -5.28 17.33
C SER A 257 -21.20 -6.81 17.33
N GLY A 258 -20.09 -7.54 17.17
CA GLY A 258 -20.05 -8.98 16.92
C GLY A 258 -20.10 -9.36 15.44
N ARG A 259 -20.17 -8.39 14.52
CA ARG A 259 -20.14 -8.63 13.06
C ARG A 259 -18.78 -9.14 12.57
N ASP A 260 -17.69 -8.65 13.17
CA ASP A 260 -16.35 -9.17 12.98
C ASP A 260 -15.79 -9.61 14.34
N THR A 261 -15.03 -10.71 14.35
CA THR A 261 -14.44 -11.26 15.57
C THR A 261 -12.92 -11.41 15.45
N GLY A 262 -12.31 -10.88 14.38
CA GLY A 262 -10.91 -11.10 14.04
C GLY A 262 -10.56 -12.57 13.80
N GLN A 263 -9.28 -12.84 13.68
CA GLN A 263 -8.68 -14.16 13.51
C GLN A 263 -8.01 -14.61 14.82
N GLY A 264 -8.24 -15.86 15.23
CA GLY A 264 -7.62 -16.44 16.42
C GLY A 264 -6.57 -17.50 16.12
N ALA A 265 -6.36 -17.83 14.84
CA ALA A 265 -5.40 -18.84 14.41
C ALA A 265 -4.66 -18.38 13.15
N PHE A 266 -3.34 -18.51 13.17
CA PHE A 266 -2.45 -18.00 12.13
C PHE A 266 -1.60 -19.12 11.53
N ASN A 267 -1.16 -18.94 10.29
CA ASN A 267 -0.09 -19.71 9.71
C ASN A 267 1.26 -19.22 10.25
N ALA A 268 2.33 -19.98 10.02
CA ALA A 268 3.67 -19.49 10.28
C ALA A 268 3.94 -18.23 9.42
N PRO A 269 4.53 -17.15 9.99
CA PRO A 269 4.85 -15.96 9.22
C PRO A 269 5.90 -16.28 8.15
N ARG A 270 5.87 -15.53 7.04
CA ARG A 270 6.82 -15.66 5.92
C ARG A 270 7.96 -14.65 6.12
N PRO A 271 9.13 -15.06 6.64
CA PRO A 271 10.22 -14.12 6.88
C PRO A 271 10.81 -13.61 5.55
N PRO A 272 11.46 -12.43 5.56
CA PRO A 272 12.24 -11.95 4.43
C PRO A 272 13.33 -12.96 4.05
N ARG A 273 13.30 -13.46 2.81
CA ARG A 273 14.32 -14.36 2.24
C ARG A 273 14.96 -13.75 1.01
N ALA A 274 16.19 -14.16 0.69
CA ALA A 274 16.82 -13.79 -0.57
C ALA A 274 16.03 -14.34 -1.76
N ASP A 275 16.03 -13.61 -2.88
CA ASP A 275 15.38 -14.04 -4.12
C ASP A 275 16.08 -15.27 -4.71
N VAL A 276 15.29 -16.12 -5.36
CA VAL A 276 15.72 -17.36 -6.03
C VAL A 276 15.40 -17.30 -7.53
N ALA A 277 15.83 -18.31 -8.29
CA ALA A 277 15.41 -18.45 -9.68
C ALA A 277 13.88 -18.59 -9.74
N PHE A 278 13.23 -17.91 -10.69
CA PHE A 278 11.78 -17.94 -10.78
C PHE A 278 11.29 -19.32 -11.26
N ASP A 279 10.23 -19.81 -10.64
CA ASP A 279 9.59 -21.06 -11.06
C ASP A 279 8.64 -20.79 -12.23
N GLY A 280 8.93 -21.41 -13.36
CA GLY A 280 8.18 -21.27 -14.60
C GLY A 280 6.70 -21.61 -14.48
N SER A 281 6.28 -22.41 -13.49
CA SER A 281 4.87 -22.75 -13.27
C SER A 281 3.98 -21.54 -12.96
N PHE A 282 4.58 -20.43 -12.50
CA PHE A 282 3.85 -19.20 -12.17
C PHE A 282 3.84 -18.16 -13.30
N LEU A 283 4.54 -18.39 -14.42
CA LEU A 283 4.69 -17.38 -15.48
C LEU A 283 3.34 -16.93 -16.05
N ASN A 284 2.45 -17.88 -16.36
CA ASN A 284 1.13 -17.55 -16.93
C ASN A 284 0.28 -16.73 -15.95
N ALA A 285 0.28 -17.11 -14.68
CA ALA A 285 -0.48 -16.40 -13.66
C ALA A 285 0.07 -14.98 -13.43
N LEU A 286 1.40 -14.83 -13.37
CA LEU A 286 2.05 -13.53 -13.28
C LEU A 286 1.72 -12.65 -14.50
N ALA A 287 1.82 -13.21 -15.71
CA ALA A 287 1.51 -12.48 -16.94
C ALA A 287 0.05 -11.99 -16.97
N GLU A 288 -0.90 -12.83 -16.53
CA GLU A 288 -2.32 -12.48 -16.46
C GLU A 288 -2.59 -11.37 -15.44
N ASP A 289 -2.02 -11.48 -14.23
CA ASP A 289 -2.20 -10.47 -13.18
C ASP A 289 -1.61 -9.11 -13.60
N LEU A 290 -0.44 -9.11 -14.24
CA LEU A 290 0.17 -7.90 -14.81
C LEU A 290 -0.68 -7.31 -15.93
N SER A 291 -1.17 -8.11 -16.88
CA SER A 291 -2.06 -7.66 -17.97
C SER A 291 -3.33 -7.01 -17.39
N ARG A 292 -3.99 -7.72 -16.46
CA ARG A 292 -5.22 -7.25 -15.82
C ARG A 292 -4.99 -5.94 -15.06
N TYR A 293 -3.82 -5.77 -14.44
CA TYR A 293 -3.45 -4.52 -13.81
C TYR A 293 -3.22 -3.41 -14.84
N MET A 294 -2.40 -3.63 -15.86
CA MET A 294 -2.08 -2.60 -16.86
C MET A 294 -3.31 -2.11 -17.61
N ARG A 295 -4.20 -3.01 -18.04
CA ARG A 295 -5.49 -2.65 -18.66
C ARG A 295 -6.35 -1.80 -17.72
N SER A 296 -6.37 -2.13 -16.44
CA SER A 296 -7.18 -1.39 -15.46
C SER A 296 -6.72 0.04 -15.21
N ILE A 297 -5.48 0.37 -15.58
CA ILE A 297 -4.94 1.74 -15.48
C ILE A 297 -4.74 2.38 -16.85
N GLY A 298 -5.35 1.82 -17.91
CA GLY A 298 -5.43 2.40 -19.24
C GLY A 298 -4.35 1.96 -20.23
N TYR A 299 -3.59 0.90 -19.95
CA TYR A 299 -2.58 0.37 -20.88
C TYR A 299 -3.00 -0.98 -21.44
N GLU A 300 -3.49 -0.98 -22.68
CA GLU A 300 -3.95 -2.18 -23.40
C GLU A 300 -2.83 -3.18 -23.68
N ASP A 301 -3.17 -4.46 -23.85
CA ASP A 301 -2.15 -5.51 -24.02
C ASP A 301 -1.40 -5.40 -25.36
N ASP A 302 -2.02 -4.83 -26.38
CA ASP A 302 -1.52 -4.73 -27.76
C ASP A 302 -0.62 -3.51 -28.03
N GLY A 303 -0.35 -2.69 -27.00
CA GLY A 303 0.42 -1.46 -27.13
C GLY A 303 -0.44 -0.21 -27.39
N GLY A 304 -1.74 -0.33 -27.61
CA GLY A 304 -2.66 0.79 -27.83
C GLY A 304 -2.55 1.42 -29.23
N THR A 305 -3.33 2.48 -29.47
CA THR A 305 -3.40 3.17 -30.77
C THR A 305 -3.38 4.70 -30.61
N GLY A 306 -3.11 5.42 -31.70
CA GLY A 306 -3.15 6.89 -31.71
C GLY A 306 -2.06 7.51 -30.83
N ALA A 307 -2.43 8.55 -30.07
CA ALA A 307 -1.51 9.25 -29.17
C ALA A 307 -1.04 8.40 -27.98
N ASP A 308 -1.77 7.32 -27.65
CA ASP A 308 -1.44 6.39 -26.57
C ASP A 308 -0.68 5.15 -27.06
N ALA A 309 -0.32 5.10 -28.35
CA ALA A 309 0.45 3.99 -28.90
C ALA A 309 1.82 3.87 -28.22
N ARG A 310 2.20 2.65 -27.86
CA ARG A 310 3.50 2.25 -27.32
C ARG A 310 4.12 1.20 -28.22
N LEU A 311 5.44 1.17 -28.29
CA LEU A 311 6.14 0.29 -29.24
C LEU A 311 6.03 -1.19 -28.86
N PHE A 312 5.87 -1.48 -27.58
CA PHE A 312 5.91 -2.83 -27.06
C PHE A 312 4.56 -3.23 -26.45
N THR A 313 4.10 -4.41 -26.85
CA THR A 313 2.96 -5.09 -26.26
C THR A 313 3.28 -5.55 -24.83
N HIS A 314 2.23 -5.84 -24.05
CA HIS A 314 2.38 -6.43 -22.71
C HIS A 314 3.23 -7.70 -22.74
N ILE A 315 2.97 -8.60 -23.69
CA ILE A 315 3.67 -9.88 -23.77
C ILE A 315 5.15 -9.71 -24.11
N GLN A 316 5.49 -8.79 -25.02
CA GLN A 316 6.88 -8.49 -25.36
C GLN A 316 7.64 -7.92 -24.15
N CYS A 317 7.02 -7.01 -23.40
CA CYS A 317 7.61 -6.49 -22.17
C CYS A 317 7.82 -7.61 -21.14
N PHE A 318 6.78 -8.40 -20.88
CA PHE A 318 6.83 -9.49 -19.92
C PHE A 318 7.91 -10.52 -20.27
N GLU A 319 7.92 -11.03 -21.50
CA GLU A 319 8.90 -12.02 -21.96
C GLU A 319 10.33 -11.47 -21.89
N THR A 320 10.53 -10.20 -22.27
CA THR A 320 11.86 -9.56 -22.19
C THR A 320 12.35 -9.44 -20.76
N ILE A 321 11.49 -9.04 -19.82
CA ILE A 321 11.89 -8.94 -18.40
C ILE A 321 12.13 -10.32 -17.80
N MET A 322 11.28 -11.31 -18.10
CA MET A 322 11.42 -12.65 -17.57
C MET A 322 12.56 -13.44 -18.23
N SER A 323 12.99 -13.12 -19.46
CA SER A 323 14.16 -13.76 -20.07
C SER A 323 15.47 -13.42 -19.34
N HIS A 324 15.49 -12.36 -18.53
CA HIS A 324 16.64 -11.92 -17.73
C HIS A 324 16.59 -12.45 -16.28
N ASP A 325 15.67 -13.36 -15.96
CA ASP A 325 15.40 -13.81 -14.60
C ASP A 325 16.65 -14.21 -13.80
N ALA A 326 17.50 -15.05 -14.39
CA ALA A 326 18.72 -15.53 -13.75
C ALA A 326 19.67 -14.39 -13.38
N GLN A 327 19.83 -13.42 -14.30
CA GLN A 327 20.63 -12.23 -14.08
C GLN A 327 20.00 -11.33 -13.02
N THR A 328 18.69 -11.09 -13.08
CA THR A 328 17.98 -10.25 -12.11
C THR A 328 18.02 -10.86 -10.71
N THR A 329 17.89 -12.19 -10.58
CA THR A 329 18.06 -12.90 -9.30
C THR A 329 19.49 -12.73 -8.77
N GLN A 330 20.52 -12.86 -9.62
CA GLN A 330 21.90 -12.63 -9.19
C GLN A 330 22.11 -11.20 -8.67
N LEU A 331 21.65 -10.19 -9.42
CA LEU A 331 21.78 -8.78 -9.05
C LEU A 331 21.03 -8.47 -7.74
N SER A 332 19.81 -8.99 -7.60
CA SER A 332 19.01 -8.88 -6.38
C SER A 332 19.77 -9.40 -5.16
N ARG A 333 20.39 -10.58 -5.25
CA ARG A 333 21.18 -11.18 -4.17
C ARG A 333 22.46 -10.39 -3.88
N SER A 334 23.17 -9.95 -4.92
CA SER A 334 24.39 -9.15 -4.77
C SER A 334 24.15 -7.83 -4.03
N TYR A 335 23.01 -7.19 -4.26
CA TYR A 335 22.70 -5.88 -3.69
C TYR A 335 21.71 -5.90 -2.52
N SER A 336 21.34 -7.09 -2.05
CA SER A 336 20.32 -7.27 -1.00
C SER A 336 19.03 -6.48 -1.28
N MET A 337 18.62 -6.42 -2.55
CA MET A 337 17.42 -5.70 -2.99
C MET A 337 16.37 -6.67 -3.53
N ARG A 338 15.09 -6.30 -3.43
CA ARG A 338 14.02 -7.12 -4.01
C ARG A 338 14.12 -7.17 -5.52
N LYS A 339 14.08 -8.38 -6.08
CA LYS A 339 13.97 -8.62 -7.53
C LYS A 339 12.81 -7.86 -8.17
N ALA A 340 11.69 -7.73 -7.45
CA ALA A 340 10.52 -6.97 -7.87
C ALA A 340 10.81 -5.49 -8.16
N LEU A 341 11.78 -4.84 -7.49
CA LEU A 341 12.18 -3.45 -7.81
C LEU A 341 12.80 -3.34 -9.21
N ILE A 342 13.62 -4.32 -9.59
CA ILE A 342 14.30 -4.34 -10.89
C ILE A 342 13.27 -4.65 -11.98
N GLN A 343 12.45 -5.68 -11.77
CA GLN A 343 11.40 -6.09 -12.70
C GLN A 343 10.38 -4.96 -12.94
N THR A 344 9.93 -4.29 -11.88
CA THR A 344 8.95 -3.21 -11.97
C THR A 344 9.46 -2.04 -12.80
N SER A 345 10.66 -1.54 -12.51
CA SER A 345 11.24 -0.42 -13.26
C SER A 345 11.43 -0.79 -14.73
N ALA A 346 12.11 -1.90 -15.02
CA ALA A 346 12.37 -2.27 -16.41
C ALA A 346 11.07 -2.58 -17.20
N TYR A 347 10.11 -3.27 -16.58
CA TYR A 347 8.82 -3.54 -17.22
C TYR A 347 8.06 -2.24 -17.52
N TRP A 348 7.95 -1.35 -16.53
CA TRP A 348 7.22 -0.09 -16.69
C TRP A 348 7.80 0.76 -17.81
N GLU A 349 9.12 0.96 -17.78
CA GLU A 349 9.82 1.82 -18.73
C GLU A 349 9.72 1.28 -20.16
N MET A 350 9.94 -0.03 -20.35
CA MET A 350 9.73 -0.66 -21.65
C MET A 350 8.29 -0.52 -22.14
N ARG A 351 7.30 -0.69 -21.25
CA ARG A 351 5.88 -0.57 -21.62
C ARG A 351 5.49 0.88 -21.97
N HIS A 352 6.23 1.88 -21.50
CA HIS A 352 5.97 3.29 -21.75
C HIS A 352 6.79 3.90 -22.89
N TYR A 353 7.69 3.13 -23.50
CA TYR A 353 8.47 3.58 -24.63
C TYR A 353 7.58 3.78 -25.88
N ASP A 354 7.55 5.01 -26.39
CA ASP A 354 6.65 5.44 -27.46
C ASP A 354 7.38 5.93 -28.73
N LEU A 355 6.60 6.35 -29.74
CA LEU A 355 7.16 6.81 -31.03
C LEU A 355 7.91 8.15 -30.90
N ILE A 356 7.57 8.96 -29.89
CA ILE A 356 8.28 10.20 -29.59
C ILE A 356 9.66 9.83 -29.05
N ASP A 357 9.75 8.90 -28.10
CA ASP A 357 11.02 8.39 -27.57
C ASP A 357 11.91 7.84 -28.69
N GLN A 358 11.36 6.98 -29.56
CA GLN A 358 12.09 6.47 -30.72
C GLN A 358 12.56 7.59 -31.67
N GLY A 359 11.74 8.62 -31.86
CA GLY A 359 12.10 9.79 -32.65
C GLY A 359 13.25 10.59 -32.04
N VAL A 360 13.27 10.76 -30.71
CA VAL A 360 14.37 11.42 -29.99
C VAL A 360 15.64 10.56 -30.07
N ASP A 361 15.54 9.24 -29.97
CA ASP A 361 16.67 8.32 -30.13
C ASP A 361 17.31 8.40 -31.53
N HIS A 362 16.50 8.57 -32.58
CA HIS A 362 16.99 8.84 -33.93
C HIS A 362 17.72 10.20 -34.03
N GLN A 363 17.29 11.21 -33.27
CA GLN A 363 17.98 12.51 -33.22
C GLN A 363 19.34 12.39 -32.52
N VAL A 364 19.43 11.62 -31.42
CA VAL A 364 20.71 11.33 -30.76
C VAL A 364 21.66 10.60 -31.71
N ALA A 365 21.18 9.56 -32.40
CA ALA A 365 21.98 8.86 -33.39
C ALA A 365 22.44 9.77 -34.54
N SER A 366 21.58 10.67 -35.00
CA SER A 366 21.91 11.63 -36.07
C SER A 366 22.97 12.65 -35.64
N TYR A 367 22.91 13.13 -34.40
CA TYR A 367 23.93 14.02 -33.85
C TYR A 367 25.30 13.32 -33.80
N HIS A 368 25.38 12.12 -33.23
CA HIS A 368 26.66 11.43 -33.02
C HIS A 368 27.25 10.79 -34.29
N LEU A 369 26.41 10.29 -35.21
CA LEU A 369 26.89 9.60 -36.41
C LEU A 369 27.06 10.54 -37.61
N ASN A 370 26.22 11.56 -37.72
CA ASN A 370 26.14 12.41 -38.92
C ASN A 370 26.46 13.89 -38.64
N GLY A 371 26.61 14.29 -37.37
CA GLY A 371 26.81 15.70 -36.99
C GLY A 371 25.55 16.56 -37.22
N ILE A 372 24.36 15.97 -37.23
CA ILE A 372 23.09 16.65 -37.53
C ILE A 372 22.26 16.83 -36.26
N GLY A 373 21.77 18.05 -36.01
CA GLY A 373 20.91 18.36 -34.87
C GLY A 373 21.71 18.76 -33.62
N ILE A 374 21.03 18.83 -32.47
CA ILE A 374 21.61 19.28 -31.19
C ILE A 374 21.37 18.32 -30.02
N VAL A 375 20.61 17.25 -30.24
CA VAL A 375 20.22 16.30 -29.17
C VAL A 375 21.34 15.28 -28.99
N LYS A 376 21.98 15.30 -27.82
CA LYS A 376 23.19 14.48 -27.54
C LYS A 376 22.93 13.26 -26.68
N ASP A 377 21.80 13.25 -25.98
CA ASP A 377 21.40 12.22 -25.03
C ASP A 377 19.86 12.16 -24.98
N SER A 378 19.32 11.01 -24.61
CA SER A 378 17.87 10.77 -24.46
C SER A 378 17.61 9.63 -23.49
N SER A 379 16.42 9.59 -22.90
CA SER A 379 15.91 8.42 -22.20
C SER A 379 15.68 7.30 -23.23
N THR A 380 16.37 6.16 -23.10
CA THR A 380 16.42 5.17 -24.18
C THR A 380 16.40 3.72 -23.72
N GLY A 381 16.04 2.83 -24.65
CA GLY A 381 16.02 1.38 -24.49
C GLY A 381 14.97 0.89 -23.48
N ILE A 382 15.01 -0.40 -23.16
CA ILE A 382 14.00 -1.05 -22.29
C ILE A 382 13.96 -0.48 -20.86
N GLY A 383 14.98 0.27 -20.45
CA GLY A 383 15.06 0.88 -19.13
C GLY A 383 14.77 2.38 -19.13
N GLN A 384 14.57 3.02 -20.29
CA GLN A 384 14.43 4.48 -20.37
C GLN A 384 15.58 5.18 -19.59
N ILE A 385 16.81 4.78 -19.88
CA ILE A 385 18.01 5.26 -19.18
C ILE A 385 18.79 6.16 -20.13
N SER A 386 19.07 7.40 -19.74
CA SER A 386 19.96 8.26 -20.52
C SER A 386 21.44 7.94 -20.28
N GLY A 387 22.29 8.32 -21.22
CA GLY A 387 23.74 8.21 -21.09
C GLY A 387 24.24 8.91 -19.82
N GLU A 388 23.75 10.12 -19.54
CA GLU A 388 24.08 10.85 -18.32
C GLU A 388 23.69 10.07 -17.04
N VAL A 389 22.45 9.60 -16.97
CA VAL A 389 21.93 8.85 -15.81
C VAL A 389 22.71 7.56 -15.61
N GLY A 390 22.96 6.82 -16.69
CA GLY A 390 23.75 5.60 -16.67
C GLY A 390 25.17 5.85 -16.14
N ILE A 391 25.86 6.88 -16.64
CA ILE A 391 27.22 7.23 -16.18
C ILE A 391 27.23 7.57 -14.69
N ARG A 392 26.29 8.40 -14.23
CA ARG A 392 26.23 8.81 -12.81
C ARG A 392 25.98 7.63 -11.88
N ALA A 393 25.04 6.76 -12.23
CA ALA A 393 24.74 5.57 -11.45
C ALA A 393 25.92 4.58 -11.39
N TRP A 394 26.57 4.31 -12.54
CA TRP A 394 27.74 3.46 -12.60
C TRP A 394 28.93 4.04 -11.84
N ASN A 395 29.26 5.32 -12.05
CA ASN A 395 30.33 5.99 -11.31
C ASN A 395 30.10 5.93 -9.81
N HIS A 396 28.87 6.23 -9.35
CA HIS A 396 28.51 6.14 -7.94
C HIS A 396 28.73 4.73 -7.40
N CYS A 397 28.29 3.71 -8.14
CA CYS A 397 28.41 2.33 -7.71
C CYS A 397 29.86 1.80 -7.77
N ILE A 398 30.70 2.33 -8.66
CA ILE A 398 32.15 2.09 -8.66
C ILE A 398 32.77 2.71 -7.40
N ASP A 399 32.46 3.97 -7.11
CA ASP A 399 33.01 4.70 -5.96
C ASP A 399 32.59 4.07 -4.62
N LYS A 400 31.41 3.43 -4.57
CA LYS A 400 30.92 2.68 -3.41
C LYS A 400 31.36 1.22 -3.37
N GLY A 401 32.05 0.72 -4.39
CA GLY A 401 32.52 -0.66 -4.46
C GLY A 401 31.43 -1.71 -4.74
N PHE A 402 30.25 -1.30 -5.21
CA PHE A 402 29.18 -2.23 -5.61
C PHE A 402 29.50 -2.94 -6.93
N VAL A 403 30.26 -2.29 -7.81
CA VAL A 403 30.72 -2.84 -9.10
C VAL A 403 32.15 -2.39 -9.38
N THR A 404 32.84 -3.12 -10.25
CA THR A 404 34.14 -2.70 -10.79
C THR A 404 33.95 -2.04 -12.15
N GLY A 405 34.81 -1.09 -12.48
CA GLY A 405 34.77 -0.39 -13.76
C GLY A 405 35.65 0.85 -13.79
N THR A 406 35.68 1.51 -14.95
CA THR A 406 36.37 2.79 -15.14
C THR A 406 35.36 3.93 -15.07
N ARG A 407 35.66 4.97 -14.31
CA ARG A 407 34.84 6.18 -14.27
C ARG A 407 34.83 6.85 -15.64
N THR A 408 33.67 7.35 -16.04
CA THR A 408 33.47 8.12 -17.28
C THR A 408 32.86 9.48 -16.96
N ASP A 409 32.99 10.46 -17.86
CA ASP A 409 32.56 11.83 -17.59
C ASP A 409 31.16 12.09 -18.18
N PRO A 410 30.12 12.35 -17.36
CA PRO A 410 28.76 12.60 -17.83
C PRO A 410 28.61 13.92 -18.60
N THR A 411 29.65 14.76 -18.66
CA THR A 411 29.66 16.00 -19.45
C THR A 411 30.39 15.84 -20.79
N LYS A 412 31.10 14.73 -20.99
CA LYS A 412 31.89 14.46 -22.18
C LYS A 412 31.07 13.71 -23.22
N ASP A 413 30.90 14.34 -24.38
CA ASP A 413 30.07 13.85 -25.48
C ASP A 413 30.37 12.39 -25.90
N ALA A 414 31.67 12.04 -25.99
CA ALA A 414 32.09 10.68 -26.35
C ALA A 414 31.74 9.61 -25.29
N ASP A 415 31.74 9.99 -24.00
CA ASP A 415 31.38 9.08 -22.91
C ASP A 415 29.85 8.94 -22.83
N LEU A 416 29.11 10.04 -23.01
CA LEU A 416 27.65 10.04 -23.16
C LEU A 416 27.21 9.10 -24.27
N TRP A 417 27.78 9.26 -25.48
CA TRP A 417 27.47 8.39 -26.61
C TRP A 417 27.71 6.92 -26.32
N ARG A 418 28.87 6.59 -25.75
CA ARG A 418 29.22 5.20 -25.42
C ARG A 418 28.26 4.59 -24.41
N MET A 419 27.86 5.34 -23.37
CA MET A 419 26.88 4.85 -22.40
C MET A 419 25.51 4.69 -23.06
N TRP A 420 25.05 5.72 -23.77
CA TRP A 420 23.76 5.75 -24.47
C TRP A 420 23.61 4.55 -25.40
N GLN A 421 24.63 4.23 -26.21
CA GLN A 421 24.61 3.06 -27.09
C GLN A 421 24.40 1.74 -26.33
N LYS A 422 25.01 1.59 -25.15
CA LYS A 422 24.85 0.37 -24.33
C LYS A 422 23.44 0.27 -23.77
N VAL A 423 22.93 1.34 -23.17
CA VAL A 423 21.59 1.33 -22.57
C VAL A 423 20.46 1.28 -23.61
N ASN A 424 20.72 1.75 -24.84
CA ASN A 424 19.81 1.65 -25.99
C ASN A 424 19.78 0.24 -26.61
N LYS A 425 20.94 -0.42 -26.76
CA LYS A 425 21.07 -1.62 -27.63
C LYS A 425 21.34 -2.93 -26.91
N ASP A 426 21.82 -2.89 -25.67
CA ASP A 426 22.18 -4.07 -24.89
C ASP A 426 21.25 -4.22 -23.68
N ASN A 427 20.18 -4.99 -23.87
CA ASN A 427 19.18 -5.25 -22.83
C ASN A 427 19.82 -5.86 -21.56
N ALA A 428 20.82 -6.74 -21.71
CA ALA A 428 21.49 -7.34 -20.56
C ALA A 428 22.28 -6.29 -19.78
N PHE A 429 22.94 -5.34 -20.45
CA PHE A 429 23.60 -4.19 -19.81
C PHE A 429 22.60 -3.24 -19.14
N THR A 430 21.47 -2.96 -19.79
CA THR A 430 20.37 -2.15 -19.22
C THR A 430 19.84 -2.79 -17.94
N MET A 431 19.61 -4.11 -17.94
CA MET A 431 19.18 -4.85 -16.74
C MET A 431 20.23 -4.84 -15.61
N ARG A 432 21.53 -4.69 -15.91
CA ARG A 432 22.56 -4.43 -14.87
C ARG A 432 22.50 -3.01 -14.34
N THR A 433 22.11 -2.05 -15.17
CA THR A 433 22.12 -0.63 -14.83
C THR A 433 20.92 -0.23 -13.97
N VAL A 434 19.74 -0.84 -14.19
CA VAL A 434 18.53 -0.61 -13.37
C VAL A 434 18.79 -0.68 -11.85
N PRO A 435 19.35 -1.77 -11.28
CA PRO A 435 19.62 -1.82 -9.84
C PRO A 435 20.68 -0.81 -9.38
N LEU A 436 21.62 -0.41 -10.24
CA LEU A 436 22.61 0.62 -9.88
C LEU A 436 21.96 2.00 -9.77
N ILE A 437 20.95 2.30 -10.59
CA ILE A 437 20.14 3.51 -10.45
C ILE A 437 19.38 3.49 -9.12
N HIS A 438 18.85 2.34 -8.71
CA HIS A 438 18.19 2.19 -7.40
C HIS A 438 19.16 2.42 -6.24
N LEU A 439 20.39 1.89 -6.31
CA LEU A 439 21.44 2.13 -5.31
C LEU A 439 21.88 3.59 -5.27
N TRP A 440 22.03 4.23 -6.43
CA TRP A 440 22.29 5.67 -6.53
C TRP A 440 21.12 6.48 -5.97
N GLY A 441 19.87 6.01 -6.17
CA GLY A 441 18.64 6.54 -5.61
C GLY A 441 18.61 6.51 -4.08
N VAL A 442 19.05 5.41 -3.45
CA VAL A 442 19.21 5.32 -1.98
C VAL A 442 20.09 6.45 -1.46
N ALA A 443 21.17 6.78 -2.17
CA ALA A 443 22.12 7.82 -1.79
C ALA A 443 21.66 9.25 -2.08
N GLY A 444 20.40 9.45 -2.51
CA GLY A 444 19.87 10.78 -2.88
C GLY A 444 20.37 11.29 -4.24
N LYS A 445 20.70 10.38 -5.16
CA LYS A 445 21.16 10.68 -6.53
C LYS A 445 22.20 11.82 -6.59
N PRO A 446 23.36 11.71 -5.91
CA PRO A 446 24.36 12.77 -5.92
C PRO A 446 24.80 13.11 -7.36
N GLY A 447 24.76 14.42 -7.67
CA GLY A 447 25.05 14.96 -9.00
C GLY A 447 23.93 14.75 -10.04
N GLY A 448 22.80 14.13 -9.68
CA GLY A 448 21.65 13.96 -10.56
C GLY A 448 20.74 15.19 -10.61
N LYS A 449 19.69 15.10 -11.44
CA LYS A 449 18.59 16.07 -11.45
C LYS A 449 17.64 15.76 -10.29
N ASN A 450 17.70 16.60 -9.25
CA ASN A 450 16.98 16.44 -8.00
C ASN A 450 16.04 17.64 -7.77
N PRO A 451 15.04 17.53 -6.87
CA PRO A 451 14.23 18.67 -6.46
C PRO A 451 15.12 19.77 -5.84
N PRO A 452 14.66 21.04 -5.81
CA PRO A 452 15.46 22.16 -5.29
C PRO A 452 15.96 21.98 -3.85
N ALA A 453 15.20 21.26 -3.01
CA ALA A 453 15.57 20.94 -1.63
C ALA A 453 16.59 19.78 -1.51
N GLY A 454 16.93 19.12 -2.62
CA GLY A 454 17.70 17.88 -2.66
C GLY A 454 16.85 16.65 -2.31
N GLU A 455 17.38 15.47 -2.64
CA GLU A 455 16.80 14.19 -2.22
C GLU A 455 17.36 13.77 -0.86
N THR A 456 16.51 13.17 -0.01
CA THR A 456 16.94 12.61 1.26
C THR A 456 17.68 11.29 1.05
N THR A 457 18.69 11.00 1.88
CA THR A 457 19.33 9.68 1.88
C THR A 457 18.46 8.67 2.61
N LEU A 458 18.16 7.55 1.96
CA LEU A 458 17.52 6.41 2.61
C LEU A 458 18.59 5.57 3.33
N ARG A 459 18.16 4.76 4.30
CA ARG A 459 19.05 3.75 4.91
C ARG A 459 19.59 2.77 3.84
N PRO A 460 20.65 2.00 4.11
CA PRO A 460 21.19 1.06 3.12
C PRO A 460 20.16 0.06 2.60
N MET A 461 20.27 -0.27 1.30
CA MET A 461 19.42 -1.22 0.58
C MET A 461 19.25 -2.52 1.37
N SER A 462 18.01 -2.95 1.55
CA SER A 462 17.69 -4.21 2.23
C SER A 462 16.43 -4.85 1.70
N LEU A 463 16.28 -6.15 2.00
CA LEU A 463 15.10 -6.94 1.66
C LEU A 463 13.85 -6.59 2.49
N ALA A 464 14.01 -5.72 3.49
CA ALA A 464 12.97 -5.33 4.44
C ALA A 464 12.67 -3.83 4.36
N TYR A 465 12.72 -3.26 3.16
CA TYR A 465 12.25 -1.89 2.92
C TYR A 465 10.76 -1.76 3.25
N THR A 466 10.39 -0.65 3.87
CA THR A 466 8.98 -0.30 4.06
C THR A 466 8.35 0.07 2.73
N GLU A 467 7.02 0.10 2.68
CA GLU A 467 6.30 0.52 1.48
C GLU A 467 6.67 1.95 1.05
N GLY A 468 6.86 2.87 2.01
CA GLY A 468 7.31 4.23 1.72
C GLY A 468 8.74 4.28 1.17
N GLU A 469 9.65 3.43 1.65
CA GLU A 469 11.00 3.33 1.08
C GLU A 469 10.99 2.72 -0.34
N ILE A 470 10.14 1.74 -0.60
CA ILE A 470 9.94 1.15 -1.93
C ILE A 470 9.39 2.20 -2.90
N PHE A 471 8.37 2.94 -2.47
CA PHE A 471 7.78 4.04 -3.24
C PHE A 471 8.85 5.06 -3.63
N GLU A 472 9.65 5.52 -2.67
CA GLU A 472 10.74 6.47 -2.93
C GLU A 472 11.76 5.95 -3.94
N ILE A 473 12.15 4.68 -3.86
CA ILE A 473 13.08 4.09 -4.84
C ILE A 473 12.49 4.08 -6.25
N ILE A 474 11.21 3.69 -6.37
CA ILE A 474 10.50 3.64 -7.64
C ILE A 474 10.31 5.05 -8.22
N ARG A 475 9.84 6.01 -7.41
CA ARG A 475 9.68 7.43 -7.78
C ARG A 475 11.00 8.01 -8.27
N ARG A 476 12.06 7.82 -7.49
CA ARG A 476 13.38 8.35 -7.81
C ARG A 476 13.88 7.79 -9.12
N TYR A 477 13.56 6.56 -9.53
CA TYR A 477 13.98 6.03 -10.83
C TYR A 477 13.60 6.99 -11.98
N GLN A 478 12.34 7.43 -11.99
CA GLN A 478 11.80 8.38 -12.98
C GLN A 478 12.31 9.81 -12.74
N GLY A 479 12.29 10.29 -11.50
CA GLY A 479 12.69 11.66 -11.17
C GLY A 479 11.94 12.23 -9.98
N TRP A 480 11.49 13.49 -10.09
CA TRP A 480 10.77 14.22 -9.05
C TRP A 480 9.64 15.06 -9.67
N GLY A 481 8.69 15.49 -8.83
CA GLY A 481 7.50 16.24 -9.25
C GLY A 481 6.26 15.36 -9.45
N ASP A 482 5.11 15.99 -9.67
CA ASP A 482 3.78 15.35 -9.62
C ASP A 482 3.64 14.15 -10.55
N GLN A 483 4.26 14.19 -11.73
CA GLN A 483 4.25 13.07 -12.65
C GLN A 483 5.01 11.86 -12.09
N ALA A 484 6.18 12.07 -11.49
CA ALA A 484 6.97 11.00 -10.89
C ALA A 484 6.25 10.37 -9.69
N GLU A 485 5.56 11.19 -8.88
CA GLU A 485 4.70 10.73 -7.78
C GLU A 485 3.52 9.88 -8.30
N THR A 486 2.80 10.41 -9.29
CA THR A 486 1.63 9.75 -9.89
C THR A 486 2.00 8.41 -10.53
N ASP A 487 3.09 8.38 -11.28
CA ASP A 487 3.54 7.15 -11.93
C ASP A 487 4.16 6.18 -10.94
N ALA A 488 4.84 6.65 -9.89
CA ALA A 488 5.28 5.78 -8.79
C ALA A 488 4.10 5.09 -8.12
N ALA A 489 3.00 5.81 -7.87
CA ALA A 489 1.78 5.23 -7.29
C ALA A 489 1.21 4.09 -8.16
N LYS A 490 1.23 4.23 -9.50
CA LYS A 490 0.86 3.15 -10.43
C LYS A 490 1.89 2.00 -10.41
N ARG A 491 3.18 2.31 -10.41
CA ARG A 491 4.25 1.29 -10.36
C ARG A 491 4.23 0.47 -9.08
N MET A 492 3.71 0.99 -7.95
CA MET A 492 3.51 0.21 -6.73
C MET A 492 2.60 -1.02 -6.96
N GLY A 493 1.55 -0.89 -7.78
CA GLY A 493 0.69 -2.02 -8.13
C GLY A 493 1.47 -3.14 -8.83
N LEU A 494 2.31 -2.79 -9.81
CA LEU A 494 3.20 -3.74 -10.47
C LEU A 494 4.20 -4.37 -9.50
N TYR A 495 4.80 -3.56 -8.63
CA TYR A 495 5.74 -4.05 -7.61
C TYR A 495 5.10 -5.13 -6.74
N HIS A 496 3.89 -4.88 -6.22
CA HIS A 496 3.22 -5.85 -5.36
C HIS A 496 2.78 -7.11 -6.11
N ILE A 497 2.48 -7.03 -7.40
CA ILE A 497 2.21 -8.20 -8.24
C ILE A 497 3.49 -9.02 -8.46
N PHE A 498 4.60 -8.40 -8.89
CA PHE A 498 5.88 -9.11 -9.01
C PHE A 498 6.31 -9.73 -7.69
N GLU A 499 6.19 -8.99 -6.59
CA GLU A 499 6.59 -9.46 -5.26
C GLU A 499 5.69 -10.58 -4.73
N LYS A 500 4.38 -10.59 -5.05
CA LYS A 500 3.49 -11.73 -4.76
C LYS A 500 4.09 -13.04 -5.29
N TYR A 501 4.44 -13.07 -6.57
CA TYR A 501 4.96 -14.29 -7.20
C TYR A 501 6.39 -14.61 -6.79
N ASN A 502 7.28 -13.62 -6.73
CA ASN A 502 8.65 -13.85 -6.23
C ASN A 502 8.62 -14.40 -4.79
N ASN A 503 7.73 -13.90 -3.93
CA ASN A 503 7.58 -14.41 -2.57
C ASN A 503 7.07 -15.85 -2.53
N LEU A 504 6.07 -16.19 -3.35
CA LEU A 504 5.58 -17.57 -3.47
C LEU A 504 6.74 -18.52 -3.82
N VAL A 505 7.54 -18.19 -4.83
CA VAL A 505 8.69 -19.01 -5.24
C VAL A 505 9.73 -19.11 -4.12
N ARG A 506 10.06 -18.01 -3.43
CA ARG A 506 11.00 -18.03 -2.28
C ARG A 506 10.52 -18.91 -1.13
N GLN A 507 9.21 -18.98 -0.90
CA GLN A 507 8.68 -19.83 0.17
C GLN A 507 8.70 -21.31 -0.22
N LEU A 508 8.38 -21.63 -1.48
CA LEU A 508 8.37 -23.00 -1.99
C LEU A 508 9.77 -23.61 -2.11
N ALA A 509 10.80 -22.82 -2.40
CA ALA A 509 12.18 -23.32 -2.54
C ALA A 509 12.82 -23.85 -1.23
N VAL A 510 12.13 -23.73 -0.09
CA VAL A 510 12.63 -24.17 1.24
C VAL A 510 11.80 -25.33 1.80
N GLY A 511 10.65 -25.64 1.19
CA GLY A 511 9.86 -26.84 1.48
C GLY A 511 10.28 -27.98 0.58
#